data_AF-A0A0G4N3U4-F1
#
_entry.id   AF-A0A0G4N3U4-F1
#
_cell.length_a   1.000
_cell.length_b   1.000
_cell.length_c   1.000
_cell.angle_alpha   90.00
_cell.angle_beta   90.00
_cell.angle_gamma   90.00
#
_symmetry.space_group_name_H-M   'P 1'
#
loop_
_entity.id
_entity.type
_entity.pdbx_description
1 polymer ?
#
loop_
_entity_poly.entity_id
_entity_poly.type
_entity_poly.pdbx_seq_one_letter_code
_entity_poly.pdbx_strand_id
1 'polypeptide(L)'
;TQFAAQLNEITEIEKGRLPPTDSRLRPDQRQAELGDLDAAEETKVVLEEEQLSQISINRSKERAIRKPFNPLLGETYELLRTEQEVPGGFRLIAEKVSHRPVRLAMQADSSNWSFSQSPAPSQKFWGKSAEIITEGRVRIALRLMDGTDELYSWTHAAMFLRNVVMGEKYVEPVGTMHVNNDTTGAKAVVEFRSKGGMFGGRGED
;
A
#
# COMPACT_ATOMS: atom_id res chain seq x y z
N THR A 1 12.89 -25.40 9.70
CA THR A 1 13.96 -26.21 10.33
C THR A 1 14.75 -25.34 11.27
N GLN A 2 15.43 -25.92 12.25
CA GLN A 2 16.16 -25.19 13.32
C GLN A 2 17.14 -24.11 12.78
N PHE A 3 17.58 -24.24 11.53
CA PHE A 3 18.43 -23.27 10.81
C PHE A 3 17.69 -22.00 10.35
N ALA A 4 16.43 -22.07 9.93
CA ALA A 4 15.66 -20.91 9.48
C ALA A 4 15.20 -20.02 10.66
N ALA A 5 14.96 -20.62 11.84
CA ALA A 5 14.65 -19.89 13.06
C ALA A 5 15.84 -19.04 13.57
N GLN A 6 17.07 -19.50 13.34
CA GLN A 6 18.29 -18.79 13.76
C GLN A 6 18.65 -17.57 12.89
N LEU A 7 18.07 -17.46 11.68
CA LEU A 7 18.27 -16.32 10.78
C LEU A 7 17.37 -15.12 11.13
N ASN A 8 16.25 -15.36 11.82
CA ASN A 8 15.31 -14.33 12.27
C ASN A 8 15.49 -13.97 13.76
N GLU A 9 16.30 -14.73 14.50
CA GLU A 9 16.59 -14.48 15.90
C GLU A 9 17.31 -13.14 16.07
N ILE A 10 16.75 -12.26 16.90
CA ILE A 10 17.41 -11.01 17.28
C ILE A 10 18.52 -11.37 18.26
N THR A 11 19.76 -11.37 17.79
CA THR A 11 20.90 -11.71 18.63
C THR A 11 21.15 -10.63 19.70
N GLU A 12 21.84 -10.98 20.79
CA GLU A 12 22.16 -10.02 21.85
C GLU A 12 23.00 -8.83 21.37
N ILE A 13 23.68 -8.95 20.23
CA ILE A 13 24.43 -7.85 19.59
C ILE A 13 23.50 -6.86 18.88
N GLU A 14 22.36 -7.34 18.39
CA GLU A 14 21.36 -6.58 17.63
C GLU A 14 20.23 -6.03 18.51
N LYS A 15 20.02 -6.63 19.69
CA LYS A 15 18.97 -6.29 20.64
C LYS A 15 19.05 -4.82 21.07
N GLY A 16 17.95 -4.09 20.84
CA GLY A 16 17.87 -2.65 21.10
C GLY A 16 18.64 -1.77 20.10
N ARG A 17 19.19 -2.37 19.03
CA ARG A 17 19.94 -1.69 17.97
C ARG A 17 19.35 -1.88 16.58
N LEU A 18 18.33 -2.73 16.44
CA LEU A 18 17.63 -2.90 15.17
C LEU A 18 16.82 -1.65 14.82
N PRO A 19 16.75 -1.30 13.52
CA PRO A 19 15.83 -0.28 13.06
C PRO A 19 14.40 -0.66 13.49
N PRO A 20 13.57 0.30 13.96
CA PRO A 20 12.17 0.03 14.29
C PRO A 20 11.35 -0.55 13.13
N THR A 21 11.92 -0.56 11.92
CA THR A 21 11.34 -1.01 10.65
C THR A 21 11.83 -2.35 10.16
N ASP A 22 12.66 -3.02 10.95
CA ASP A 22 13.18 -4.35 10.65
C ASP A 22 12.04 -5.38 10.67
N SER A 23 11.97 -6.24 9.65
CA SER A 23 10.90 -7.22 9.49
C SER A 23 10.81 -8.19 10.68
N ARG A 24 11.92 -8.43 11.39
CA ARG A 24 11.97 -9.25 12.62
C ARG A 24 11.23 -8.64 13.81
N LEU A 25 10.81 -7.37 13.70
CA LEU A 25 9.98 -6.69 14.70
C LEU A 25 8.49 -6.72 14.37
N ARG A 26 8.09 -7.40 13.29
CA ARG A 26 6.68 -7.57 12.93
C ARG A 26 5.93 -8.34 14.03
N PRO A 27 4.80 -7.80 14.54
CA PRO A 27 4.05 -8.43 15.61
C PRO A 27 3.56 -9.83 15.25
N ASP A 28 3.11 -10.01 14.00
CA ASP A 28 2.61 -11.28 13.46
C ASP A 28 3.73 -12.33 13.35
N GLN A 29 4.92 -11.96 12.86
CA GLN A 29 6.08 -12.86 12.84
C GLN A 29 6.51 -13.27 14.25
N ARG A 30 6.49 -12.33 15.19
CA ARG A 30 6.88 -12.61 16.58
C ARG A 30 5.87 -13.50 17.31
N GLN A 31 4.58 -13.33 17.05
CA GLN A 31 3.53 -14.19 17.59
C GLN A 31 3.69 -15.62 17.06
N ALA A 32 4.00 -15.78 15.76
CA ALA A 32 4.26 -17.08 15.17
C ALA A 32 5.51 -17.76 15.77
N GLU A 33 6.58 -17.01 16.00
CA GLU A 33 7.80 -17.49 16.65
C GLU A 33 7.58 -17.91 18.11
N LEU A 34 6.67 -17.23 18.82
CA LEU A 34 6.28 -17.58 20.19
C LEU A 34 5.27 -18.74 20.26
N GLY A 35 4.88 -19.31 19.10
CA GLY A 35 3.99 -20.46 19.00
C GLY A 35 2.50 -20.12 19.05
N ASP A 36 2.14 -18.84 19.04
CA ASP A 36 0.76 -18.37 18.99
C ASP A 36 0.36 -18.12 17.53
N LEU A 37 0.09 -19.21 16.82
CA LEU A 37 -0.18 -19.20 15.38
C LEU A 37 -1.53 -18.57 15.04
N ASP A 38 -2.52 -18.68 15.93
CA ASP A 38 -3.86 -18.14 15.72
C ASP A 38 -3.84 -16.59 15.79
N ALA A 39 -3.17 -16.02 16.81
CA ALA A 39 -3.01 -14.58 16.91
C ALA A 39 -2.10 -14.00 15.82
N ALA A 40 -1.12 -14.77 15.36
CA ALA A 40 -0.24 -14.39 14.26
C ALA A 40 -1.03 -14.25 12.95
N GLU A 41 -1.91 -15.21 12.64
CA GLU A 41 -2.70 -15.17 11.41
C GLU A 41 -3.74 -14.03 11.44
N GLU A 42 -4.40 -13.79 12.57
CA GLU A 42 -5.30 -12.63 12.72
C GLU A 42 -4.56 -11.30 12.53
N THR A 43 -3.41 -11.15 13.18
CA THR A 43 -2.61 -9.92 13.11
C THR A 43 -2.04 -9.71 11.71
N LYS A 44 -1.64 -10.79 11.04
CA LYS A 44 -1.22 -10.79 9.65
C LYS A 44 -2.36 -10.38 8.74
N VAL A 45 -3.53 -11.02 8.81
CA VAL A 45 -4.70 -10.69 7.97
C VAL A 45 -5.09 -9.23 8.12
N VAL A 46 -5.11 -8.69 9.34
CA VAL A 46 -5.37 -7.26 9.59
C VAL A 46 -4.30 -6.37 8.97
N LEU A 47 -3.02 -6.69 9.17
CA LEU A 47 -1.92 -5.91 8.60
C LEU A 47 -1.92 -5.95 7.07
N GLU A 48 -2.39 -7.03 6.45
CA GLU A 48 -2.43 -7.28 5.02
C GLU A 48 -3.66 -6.64 4.36
N GLU A 49 -4.86 -6.78 4.94
CA GLU A 49 -6.09 -6.10 4.54
C GLU A 49 -5.92 -4.59 4.50
N GLU A 50 -5.24 -4.07 5.52
CA GLU A 50 -4.95 -2.66 5.62
C GLU A 50 -3.86 -2.17 4.66
N GLN A 51 -3.11 -3.04 3.98
CA GLN A 51 -2.04 -2.65 3.05
C GLN A 51 -2.47 -2.58 1.58
N LEU A 52 -3.54 -3.27 1.20
CA LEU A 52 -3.87 -3.51 -0.22
C LEU A 52 -4.71 -2.41 -0.86
N SER A 53 -5.49 -1.69 -0.06
CA SER A 53 -6.34 -0.63 -0.58
C SER A 53 -5.75 0.74 -0.22
N GLN A 54 -5.02 1.37 -1.14
CA GLN A 54 -4.51 2.74 -0.96
C GLN A 54 -5.62 3.76 -0.64
N ILE A 55 -6.85 3.55 -1.11
CA ILE A 55 -8.01 4.43 -0.79
C ILE A 55 -8.55 4.14 0.63
N SER A 56 -8.67 2.88 1.04
CA SER A 56 -9.02 2.46 2.42
C SER A 56 -7.92 2.79 3.46
N ILE A 57 -6.63 2.70 3.10
CA ILE A 57 -5.50 3.16 3.95
C ILE A 57 -5.70 4.61 4.38
N ASN A 58 -6.17 5.45 3.45
CA ASN A 58 -6.43 6.86 3.74
C ASN A 58 -7.68 7.07 4.62
N ARG A 59 -8.63 6.12 4.66
CA ARG A 59 -9.81 6.18 5.55
C ARG A 59 -9.45 5.87 7.01
N SER A 60 -8.45 5.02 7.26
CA SER A 60 -7.93 4.80 8.61
C SER A 60 -7.03 5.97 9.05
N LYS A 61 -7.62 6.91 9.82
CA LYS A 61 -6.93 8.10 10.35
C LYS A 61 -5.64 7.73 11.11
N GLU A 62 -5.63 6.64 11.87
CA GLU A 62 -4.47 6.20 12.65
C GLU A 62 -3.30 5.71 11.77
N ARG A 63 -3.62 5.07 10.63
CA ARG A 63 -2.61 4.48 9.74
C ARG A 63 -1.99 5.51 8.80
N ALA A 64 -2.80 6.48 8.34
CA ALA A 64 -2.37 7.56 7.46
C ALA A 64 -1.24 8.45 8.05
N ILE A 65 -1.04 8.39 9.37
CA ILE A 65 -0.05 9.20 10.11
C ILE A 65 1.29 8.46 10.26
N ARG A 66 1.32 7.13 10.11
CA ARG A 66 2.55 6.33 10.28
C ARG A 66 3.24 6.11 8.93
N LYS A 67 4.56 6.25 8.90
CA LYS A 67 5.34 5.87 7.72
C LYS A 67 5.46 4.36 7.67
N PRO A 68 5.14 3.71 6.53
CA PRO A 68 5.40 2.29 6.39
C PRO A 68 6.91 2.02 6.43
N PHE A 69 7.26 0.79 6.78
CA PHE A 69 8.64 0.33 6.70
C PHE A 69 9.13 0.38 5.26
N ASN A 70 10.36 0.84 5.09
CA ASN A 70 11.00 0.84 3.77
C ASN A 70 11.59 -0.56 3.56
N PRO A 71 11.07 -1.37 2.62
CA PRO A 71 11.53 -2.75 2.47
C PRO A 71 13.03 -2.82 2.12
N LEU A 72 13.66 -3.97 2.33
CA LEU A 72 15.00 -4.25 1.81
C LEU A 72 14.95 -4.44 0.28
N LEU A 73 16.07 -4.21 -0.40
CA LEU A 73 16.15 -4.50 -1.84
C LEU A 73 15.96 -6.01 -2.05
N GLY A 74 15.06 -6.39 -2.95
CA GLY A 74 14.68 -7.78 -3.20
C GLY A 74 13.72 -8.35 -2.15
N GLU A 75 13.28 -7.58 -1.15
CA GLU A 75 12.23 -8.02 -0.23
C GLU A 75 10.93 -8.23 -1.00
N THR A 76 10.29 -9.37 -0.76
CA THR A 76 9.04 -9.79 -1.41
C THR A 76 7.89 -9.87 -0.43
N TYR A 77 6.68 -9.66 -0.92
CA TYR A 77 5.43 -9.89 -0.22
C TYR A 77 4.45 -10.59 -1.15
N GLU A 78 3.83 -11.66 -0.67
CA GLU A 78 2.81 -12.40 -1.41
C GLU A 78 1.51 -12.43 -0.62
N LEU A 79 0.39 -12.48 -1.33
CA LEU A 79 -0.93 -12.59 -0.73
C LEU A 79 -1.84 -13.44 -1.61
N LEU A 80 -2.57 -14.34 -0.97
CA LEU A 80 -3.61 -15.14 -1.60
C LEU A 80 -4.93 -14.85 -0.93
N ARG A 81 -5.96 -14.62 -1.74
CA ARG A 81 -7.35 -14.54 -1.31
C ARG A 81 -8.17 -15.52 -2.13
N THR A 82 -8.89 -16.36 -1.43
CA THR A 82 -9.73 -17.41 -2.01
C THR A 82 -11.09 -16.87 -2.47
N GLU A 83 -11.81 -17.65 -3.27
CA GLU A 83 -13.19 -17.34 -3.69
C GLU A 83 -14.13 -17.15 -2.48
N GLN A 84 -13.87 -17.86 -1.38
CA GLN A 84 -14.63 -17.77 -0.15
C GLN A 84 -14.45 -16.42 0.55
N GLU A 85 -13.29 -15.79 0.38
CA GLU A 85 -12.96 -14.50 1.00
C GLU A 85 -13.38 -13.32 0.12
N VAL A 86 -13.14 -13.42 -1.19
CA VAL A 86 -13.47 -12.38 -2.17
C VAL A 86 -13.97 -13.02 -3.47
N PRO A 87 -15.07 -12.52 -4.07
CA PRO A 87 -15.55 -13.03 -5.34
C PRO A 87 -14.47 -12.99 -6.43
N GLY A 88 -14.28 -14.12 -7.10
CA GLY A 88 -13.26 -14.35 -8.11
C GLY A 88 -11.87 -14.73 -7.60
N GLY A 89 -11.63 -14.66 -6.28
CA GLY A 89 -10.32 -14.82 -5.64
C GLY A 89 -9.25 -13.87 -6.20
N PHE A 90 -8.08 -13.78 -5.57
CA PHE A 90 -6.89 -13.25 -6.26
C PHE A 90 -5.60 -13.70 -5.61
N ARG A 91 -4.52 -13.63 -6.38
CA ARG A 91 -3.14 -13.74 -5.89
C ARG A 91 -2.41 -12.45 -6.18
N LEU A 92 -1.51 -12.04 -5.29
CA LEU A 92 -0.66 -10.87 -5.45
C LEU A 92 0.77 -11.24 -5.10
N ILE A 93 1.71 -10.67 -5.85
CA ILE A 93 3.13 -10.64 -5.54
C ILE A 93 3.61 -9.18 -5.64
N ALA A 94 4.43 -8.77 -4.68
CA ALA A 94 5.11 -7.50 -4.66
C ALA A 94 6.59 -7.70 -4.32
N GLU A 95 7.46 -6.90 -4.92
CA GLU A 95 8.90 -6.92 -4.66
C GLU A 95 9.46 -5.49 -4.68
N LYS A 96 10.40 -5.20 -3.79
CA LYS A 96 11.22 -4.00 -3.93
C LYS A 96 12.35 -4.22 -4.93
N VAL A 97 12.13 -3.77 -6.16
CA VAL A 97 13.05 -3.92 -7.29
C VAL A 97 14.14 -2.84 -7.37
N SER A 98 14.01 -1.74 -6.63
CA SER A 98 15.07 -0.72 -6.54
C SER A 98 15.06 -0.01 -5.19
N HIS A 99 16.25 0.30 -4.67
CA HIS A 99 16.43 1.00 -3.39
C HIS A 99 16.69 2.51 -3.57
N ARG A 100 17.37 2.94 -4.65
CA ARG A 100 17.70 4.34 -4.92
C ARG A 100 17.63 4.66 -6.43
N PRO A 101 16.53 5.25 -6.93
CA PRO A 101 15.31 5.60 -6.19
C PRO A 101 14.54 4.36 -5.74
N VAL A 102 13.68 4.50 -4.71
CA VAL A 102 12.81 3.42 -4.28
C VAL A 102 11.82 3.09 -5.40
N ARG A 103 11.73 1.81 -5.77
CA ARG A 103 10.72 1.29 -6.69
C ARG A 103 10.28 -0.07 -6.23
N LEU A 104 8.97 -0.29 -6.27
CA LEU A 104 8.37 -1.61 -6.11
C LEU A 104 7.88 -2.10 -7.49
N ALA A 105 7.72 -3.41 -7.62
CA ALA A 105 6.95 -4.04 -8.68
C ALA A 105 5.83 -4.84 -8.01
N MET A 106 4.63 -4.78 -8.57
CA MET A 106 3.45 -5.44 -8.06
C MET A 106 2.65 -6.03 -9.22
N GLN A 107 2.21 -7.28 -9.05
CA GLN A 107 1.30 -7.98 -9.96
C GLN A 107 0.23 -8.67 -9.12
N ALA A 108 -1.02 -8.58 -9.54
CA ALA A 108 -2.08 -9.40 -9.00
C ALA A 108 -2.98 -9.95 -10.10
N ASP A 109 -3.43 -11.19 -9.95
CA ASP A 109 -4.33 -11.85 -10.88
C ASP A 109 -5.53 -12.44 -10.13
N SER A 110 -6.71 -12.25 -10.71
CA SER A 110 -7.98 -12.86 -10.34
C SER A 110 -8.54 -13.63 -11.54
N SER A 111 -9.66 -14.33 -11.35
CA SER A 111 -10.42 -14.93 -12.44
C SER A 111 -10.90 -13.90 -13.46
N ASN A 112 -11.29 -12.70 -13.02
CA ASN A 112 -11.96 -11.71 -13.87
C ASN A 112 -11.15 -10.44 -14.12
N TRP A 113 -9.97 -10.30 -13.50
CA TRP A 113 -9.14 -9.11 -13.68
C TRP A 113 -7.67 -9.41 -13.39
N SER A 114 -6.79 -8.57 -13.93
CA SER A 114 -5.38 -8.49 -13.51
C SER A 114 -4.99 -7.05 -13.21
N PHE A 115 -4.04 -6.88 -12.30
CA PHE A 115 -3.49 -5.61 -11.86
C PHE A 115 -1.97 -5.64 -12.00
N SER A 116 -1.39 -4.56 -12.50
CA SER A 116 0.05 -4.36 -12.46
C SER A 116 0.41 -2.91 -12.15
N GLN A 117 1.47 -2.74 -11.35
CA GLN A 117 2.03 -1.42 -11.07
C GLN A 117 3.51 -1.54 -10.72
N SER A 118 4.29 -0.51 -11.05
CA SER A 118 5.66 -0.34 -10.52
C SER A 118 5.80 0.98 -9.77
N PRO A 119 5.23 1.08 -8.54
CA PRO A 119 5.16 2.36 -7.84
C PRO A 119 6.55 2.83 -7.39
N ALA A 120 6.79 4.14 -7.55
CA ALA A 120 7.96 4.85 -7.07
C ALA A 120 7.52 6.02 -6.19
N PRO A 121 7.30 5.78 -4.88
CA PRO A 121 6.85 6.81 -3.96
C PRO A 121 7.97 7.83 -3.67
N SER A 122 7.60 9.09 -3.64
CA SER A 122 8.45 10.22 -3.25
C SER A 122 7.70 11.14 -2.30
N GLN A 123 8.44 11.83 -1.44
CA GLN A 123 7.86 12.77 -0.47
C GLN A 123 8.60 14.10 -0.50
N LYS A 124 7.84 15.20 -0.51
CA LYS A 124 8.35 16.57 -0.40
C LYS A 124 7.77 17.23 0.85
N PHE A 125 8.63 17.76 1.70
CA PHE A 125 8.19 18.45 2.92
C PHE A 125 8.11 19.95 2.68
N TRP A 126 6.97 20.54 3.00
CA TRP A 126 6.61 21.95 2.78
C TRP A 126 6.47 22.72 4.11
N GLY A 127 7.14 22.29 5.18
CA GLY A 127 7.08 22.91 6.50
C GLY A 127 5.85 22.51 7.31
N LYS A 128 4.63 22.88 6.88
CA LYS A 128 3.39 22.51 7.59
C LYS A 128 2.73 21.24 7.05
N SER A 129 3.09 20.84 5.84
CA SER A 129 2.52 19.68 5.16
C SER A 129 3.62 18.86 4.48
N ALA A 130 3.34 17.59 4.23
CA ALA A 130 4.18 16.75 3.38
C ALA A 130 3.35 16.28 2.18
N GLU A 131 3.84 16.58 0.99
CA GLU A 131 3.29 16.09 -0.27
C GLU A 131 3.89 14.71 -0.56
N ILE A 132 3.04 13.77 -0.93
CA ILE A 132 3.38 12.38 -1.24
C ILE A 132 2.92 12.14 -2.67
N ILE A 133 3.87 11.79 -3.54
CA ILE A 133 3.63 11.51 -4.96
C ILE A 133 4.07 10.08 -5.22
N THR A 134 3.18 9.27 -5.77
CA THR A 134 3.48 7.90 -6.19
C THR A 134 3.50 7.85 -7.71
N GLU A 135 4.70 7.91 -8.28
CA GLU A 135 4.88 7.65 -9.70
C GLU A 135 4.66 6.16 -10.00
N GLY A 136 4.39 5.82 -11.26
CA GLY A 136 4.09 4.46 -11.69
C GLY A 136 2.62 4.31 -12.01
N ARG A 137 2.33 4.21 -13.31
CA ARG A 137 0.99 4.01 -13.86
C ARG A 137 0.41 2.70 -13.35
N VAL A 138 -0.80 2.76 -12.80
CA VAL A 138 -1.62 1.60 -12.51
C VAL A 138 -2.21 1.08 -13.81
N ARG A 139 -2.22 -0.24 -13.99
CA ARG A 139 -2.88 -0.91 -15.10
C ARG A 139 -3.80 -1.99 -14.58
N ILE A 140 -5.02 -2.02 -15.10
CA ILE A 140 -6.00 -3.08 -14.88
C ILE A 140 -6.37 -3.66 -16.23
N ALA A 141 -6.44 -4.98 -16.35
CA ALA A 141 -7.17 -5.63 -17.42
C ALA A 141 -8.41 -6.30 -16.82
N LEU A 142 -9.60 -5.96 -17.30
CA LEU A 142 -10.86 -6.60 -16.95
C LEU A 142 -11.19 -7.64 -18.01
N ARG A 143 -11.34 -8.90 -17.60
CA ARG A 143 -11.73 -9.99 -18.49
C ARG A 143 -13.24 -9.92 -18.68
N LEU A 144 -13.66 -9.67 -19.92
CA LEU A 144 -15.06 -9.60 -20.29
C LEU A 144 -15.62 -11.00 -20.57
N MET A 145 -16.95 -11.11 -20.54
CA MET A 145 -17.67 -12.38 -20.76
C MET A 145 -17.46 -12.95 -22.17
N ASP A 146 -17.07 -12.12 -23.14
CA ASP A 146 -16.75 -12.53 -24.51
C ASP A 146 -15.31 -13.06 -24.67
N GLY A 147 -14.54 -13.12 -23.58
CA GLY A 147 -13.16 -13.60 -23.55
C GLY A 147 -12.11 -12.55 -23.93
N THR A 148 -12.52 -11.31 -24.19
CA THR A 148 -11.59 -10.19 -24.44
C THR A 148 -11.22 -9.46 -23.14
N ASP A 149 -10.12 -8.70 -23.16
CA ASP A 149 -9.71 -7.86 -22.04
C ASP A 149 -10.03 -6.38 -22.36
N GLU A 150 -10.66 -5.70 -21.39
CA GLU A 150 -10.78 -4.25 -21.38
C GLU A 150 -9.71 -3.62 -20.47
N LEU A 151 -8.90 -2.73 -21.03
CA LEU A 151 -7.70 -2.22 -20.39
C LEU A 151 -7.95 -0.83 -19.81
N TYR A 152 -7.52 -0.63 -18.57
CA TYR A 152 -7.63 0.64 -17.87
C TYR A 152 -6.28 1.08 -17.31
N SER A 153 -6.02 2.38 -17.34
CA SER A 153 -4.86 2.94 -16.67
C SER A 153 -5.04 4.33 -16.11
N TRP A 154 -4.32 4.60 -15.02
CA TRP A 154 -4.27 5.92 -14.38
C TRP A 154 -2.96 6.13 -13.63
N THR A 155 -2.70 7.38 -13.25
CA THR A 155 -1.66 7.75 -12.29
C THR A 155 -2.33 8.23 -11.01
N HIS A 156 -1.73 7.91 -9.86
CA HIS A 156 -2.25 8.36 -8.57
C HIS A 156 -2.31 9.88 -8.49
N ALA A 157 -3.33 10.41 -7.81
CA ALA A 157 -3.36 11.80 -7.39
C ALA A 157 -2.25 12.08 -6.37
N ALA A 158 -1.80 13.33 -6.31
CA ALA A 158 -0.93 13.76 -5.23
C ALA A 158 -1.69 13.69 -3.89
N MET A 159 -1.02 13.19 -2.86
CA MET A 159 -1.58 13.10 -1.51
C MET A 159 -0.87 14.12 -0.61
N PHE A 160 -1.62 14.83 0.23
CA PHE A 160 -1.05 15.74 1.23
C PHE A 160 -1.31 15.22 2.64
N LEU A 161 -0.24 14.98 3.39
CA LEU A 161 -0.28 14.88 4.84
C LEU A 161 -0.25 16.30 5.43
N ARG A 162 -1.37 16.70 6.04
CA ARG A 162 -1.56 18.01 6.65
C ARG A 162 -1.19 18.01 8.13
N ASN A 163 -1.01 19.21 8.68
CA ASN A 163 -0.76 19.44 10.11
C ASN A 163 0.44 18.64 10.66
N VAL A 164 1.51 18.51 9.86
CA VAL A 164 2.68 17.68 10.22
C VAL A 164 3.34 18.16 11.52
N VAL A 165 3.29 19.47 11.80
CA VAL A 165 3.91 20.13 12.95
C VAL A 165 2.94 20.27 14.14
N MET A 166 1.70 20.70 13.91
CA MET A 166 0.72 21.00 14.95
C MET A 166 -0.71 20.81 14.44
N GLY A 167 -1.60 20.31 15.30
CA GLY A 167 -3.01 19.99 14.98
C GLY A 167 -3.23 18.51 14.68
N GLU A 168 -4.49 18.11 14.47
CA GLU A 168 -4.84 16.76 14.03
C GLU A 168 -4.30 16.52 12.61
N LYS A 169 -3.44 15.51 12.47
CA LYS A 169 -2.88 15.10 11.17
C LYS A 169 -3.94 14.37 10.36
N TYR A 170 -4.03 14.70 9.09
CA TYR A 170 -4.89 13.98 8.15
C TYR A 170 -4.25 13.95 6.77
N VAL A 171 -4.66 12.97 5.97
CA VAL A 171 -4.24 12.83 4.58
C VAL A 171 -5.40 13.16 3.68
N GLU A 172 -5.17 13.97 2.64
CA GLU A 172 -6.17 14.26 1.61
C GLU A 172 -5.55 14.11 0.20
N PRO A 173 -6.27 13.52 -0.77
CA PRO A 173 -5.91 13.63 -2.17
C PRO A 173 -6.17 15.06 -2.67
N VAL A 174 -5.35 15.56 -3.58
CA VAL A 174 -5.54 16.88 -4.20
C VAL A 174 -5.42 16.82 -5.72
N GLY A 175 -6.06 17.78 -6.38
CA GLY A 175 -5.98 17.96 -7.82
C GLY A 175 -6.93 17.03 -8.58
N THR A 176 -6.52 16.63 -9.78
CA THR A 176 -7.35 15.87 -10.71
C THR A 176 -6.65 14.59 -11.11
N MET A 177 -7.36 13.47 -11.05
CA MET A 177 -6.93 12.17 -11.54
C MET A 177 -7.71 11.79 -12.79
N HIS A 178 -7.02 11.18 -13.75
CA HIS A 178 -7.62 10.73 -14.99
C HIS A 178 -7.53 9.21 -15.08
N VAL A 179 -8.68 8.56 -15.22
CA VAL A 179 -8.78 7.12 -15.48
C VAL A 179 -9.09 6.96 -16.95
N ASN A 180 -8.20 6.32 -17.69
CA ASN A 180 -8.36 6.06 -19.11
C ASN A 180 -8.78 4.60 -19.29
N ASN A 181 -9.74 4.36 -20.18
CA ASN A 181 -9.96 3.07 -20.79
C ASN A 181 -9.07 3.04 -22.05
N ASP A 182 -7.97 2.30 -21.99
CA ASP A 182 -6.97 2.21 -23.05
C ASP A 182 -7.49 1.38 -24.24
N THR A 183 -8.54 0.56 -24.06
CA THR A 183 -9.18 -0.21 -25.13
C THR A 183 -10.12 0.65 -25.97
N THR A 184 -10.98 1.46 -25.33
CA THR A 184 -12.01 2.25 -26.03
C THR A 184 -11.61 3.70 -26.27
N GLY A 185 -10.58 4.20 -25.57
CA GLY A 185 -10.20 5.61 -25.55
C GLY A 185 -11.08 6.49 -24.65
N ALA A 186 -12.10 5.91 -23.98
CA ALA A 186 -12.92 6.64 -23.03
C ALA A 186 -12.10 7.12 -21.83
N LYS A 187 -12.54 8.23 -21.22
CA LYS A 187 -11.83 8.86 -20.10
C LYS A 187 -12.80 9.31 -19.01
N ALA A 188 -12.51 8.92 -17.78
CA ALA A 188 -13.14 9.45 -16.58
C ALA A 188 -12.21 10.45 -15.90
N VAL A 189 -12.79 11.52 -15.36
CA VAL A 189 -12.08 12.58 -14.64
C VAL A 189 -12.56 12.60 -13.20
N VAL A 190 -11.64 12.43 -12.25
CA VAL A 190 -11.89 12.47 -10.81
C VAL A 190 -11.26 13.75 -10.27
N GLU A 191 -12.09 14.65 -9.76
CA GLU A 191 -11.64 15.90 -9.14
C GLU A 191 -11.72 15.79 -7.62
N PHE A 192 -10.59 15.98 -6.93
CA PHE A 192 -10.53 15.95 -5.48
C PHE A 192 -10.70 17.37 -4.94
N ARG A 193 -11.87 17.62 -4.34
CA ARG A 193 -12.19 18.90 -3.71
C ARG A 193 -11.58 18.95 -2.31
N SER A 194 -10.76 19.96 -2.05
CA SER A 194 -10.33 20.29 -0.69
C SER A 194 -11.27 21.34 -0.11
N LYS A 195 -11.71 21.16 1.14
CA LYS A 195 -12.40 22.23 1.89
C LYS A 195 -11.33 23.24 2.32
N GLY A 196 -10.91 24.10 1.39
CA GLY A 196 -9.91 25.12 1.64
C GLY A 196 -10.40 26.18 2.63
N GLY A 197 -9.82 26.23 3.83
CA GLY A 197 -10.05 27.30 4.80
C GLY A 197 -9.48 26.99 6.17
N MET A 198 -9.30 28.03 7.00
CA MET A 198 -8.80 27.93 8.38
C MET A 198 -9.72 27.12 9.31
N PHE A 199 -10.91 26.72 8.82
CA PHE A 199 -11.92 25.90 9.49
C PHE A 199 -12.38 24.71 8.64
N GLY A 200 -11.73 24.43 7.51
CA GLY A 200 -12.06 23.31 6.65
C GLY A 200 -11.50 22.01 7.21
N GLY A 201 -12.35 21.23 7.86
CA GLY A 201 -12.03 19.84 8.23
C GLY A 201 -11.84 18.94 7.00
N ARG A 202 -11.63 17.65 7.24
CA ARG A 202 -11.53 16.64 6.19
C ARG A 202 -12.82 16.63 5.36
N GLY A 203 -12.71 16.49 4.03
CA GLY A 203 -13.86 16.53 3.11
C GLY A 203 -14.85 15.36 3.21
N GLU A 204 -14.69 14.51 4.23
CA GLU A 204 -15.59 13.38 4.53
C GLU A 204 -16.68 13.75 5.55
N ASP A 205 -16.59 14.92 6.19
CA ASP A 205 -17.68 15.52 6.98
C ASP A 205 -18.63 16.36 6.11
#